data_AF-A0A164MMS5-F1
#
_entry.id   AF-A0A164MMS5-F1
#
_cell.length_a   1.000
_cell.length_b   1.000
_cell.length_c   1.000
_cell.angle_alpha   90.00
_cell.angle_beta   90.00
_cell.angle_gamma   90.00
#
_symmetry.space_group_name_H-M   'P 1'
#
loop_
_entity.id
_entity.type
_entity.pdbx_description
1 polymer ?
#
loop_
_entity_poly.entity_id
_entity_poly.type
_entity_poly.pdbx_seq_one_letter_code
_entity_poly.pdbx_strand_id
1 'polypeptide(L)'
;MTPSSIPTLRLSDLLDGWPFTRMINPHHEEVAAESAEWIEGLDSFDEAYLSIFKKCNFGLLGSLAYPNASREHLVIFYQYLAT
;
A
#
# COMPACT_ATOMS: atom_id res chain seq x y z
N MET A 1 44.31 -2.06 -0.08
CA MET A 1 42.99 -1.86 0.56
C MET A 1 42.07 -2.94 0.05
N THR A 2 41.78 -3.96 0.85
CA THR A 2 40.81 -5.01 0.51
C THR A 2 39.40 -4.45 0.70
N PRO A 3 38.49 -4.57 -0.28
CA PRO A 3 37.13 -4.08 -0.14
C PRO A 3 36.43 -4.86 0.98
N SER A 4 35.90 -4.15 1.97
CA SER A 4 35.08 -4.72 3.04
C SER A 4 33.79 -5.27 2.42
N SER A 5 33.60 -6.59 2.47
CA SER A 5 32.37 -7.22 2.00
C SER A 5 31.22 -6.87 2.95
N ILE A 6 30.18 -6.21 2.44
CA ILE A 6 28.95 -5.94 3.20
C ILE A 6 28.29 -7.30 3.52
N PRO A 7 28.04 -7.64 4.79
CA PRO A 7 27.39 -8.89 5.13
C PRO A 7 25.97 -8.91 4.57
N THR A 8 25.64 -9.95 3.79
CA THR A 8 24.31 -10.15 3.22
C THR A 8 23.46 -10.96 4.18
N LEU A 9 22.33 -10.40 4.61
CA LEU A 9 21.31 -11.10 5.39
C LEU A 9 20.25 -11.69 4.44
N ARG A 10 19.85 -12.94 4.68
CA ARG A 10 18.78 -13.61 3.94
C ARG A 10 17.58 -13.74 4.84
N LEU A 11 16.47 -13.13 4.45
CA LEU A 11 15.18 -13.33 5.11
C LEU A 11 14.62 -14.68 4.67
N SER A 12 14.12 -15.45 5.63
CA SER A 12 13.35 -16.67 5.36
C SER A 12 12.04 -16.29 4.66
N ASP A 13 11.49 -17.21 3.86
CA ASP A 13 10.16 -17.00 3.27
C ASP A 13 9.11 -17.05 4.38
N LEU A 14 8.54 -15.90 4.71
CA LEU A 14 7.50 -15.76 5.74
C LEU A 14 6.13 -16.29 5.28
N LEU A 15 6.01 -16.63 3.99
CA LEU A 15 4.77 -17.09 3.37
C LEU A 15 4.76 -18.60 3.18
N ASP A 16 5.89 -19.27 3.45
CA ASP A 16 5.96 -20.72 3.40
C ASP A 16 4.99 -21.33 4.41
N GLY A 17 4.07 -22.17 3.91
CA GLY A 17 3.01 -22.77 4.72
C GLY A 17 1.90 -21.82 5.19
N TRP A 18 1.81 -20.59 4.67
CA TRP A 18 0.79 -19.64 5.09
C TRP A 18 -0.64 -20.15 4.78
N PRO A 19 -1.51 -20.33 5.79
CA PRO A 19 -2.79 -21.03 5.61
C PRO A 19 -3.89 -20.15 5.02
N PHE A 20 -3.73 -18.83 5.01
CA PHE A 20 -4.76 -17.92 4.52
C PHE A 20 -4.59 -17.63 3.04
N THR A 21 -5.65 -17.89 2.26
CA THR A 21 -5.71 -17.50 0.86
C THR A 21 -5.65 -15.99 0.72
N ARG A 22 -4.72 -15.49 -0.09
CA ARG A 22 -4.69 -14.07 -0.44
C ARG A 22 -5.90 -13.74 -1.30
N MET A 23 -6.67 -12.76 -0.84
CA MET A 23 -7.76 -12.18 -1.59
C MET A 23 -7.55 -10.68 -1.63
N ILE A 24 -7.86 -10.08 -2.77
CA ILE A 24 -7.87 -8.63 -2.94
C ILE A 24 -9.33 -8.22 -2.99
N ASN A 25 -9.67 -7.14 -2.29
CA ASN A 25 -11.02 -6.60 -2.34
C ASN A 25 -11.44 -6.28 -3.80
N PRO A 26 -12.63 -6.71 -4.25
CA PRO A 26 -13.09 -6.47 -5.62
C PRO A 26 -13.20 -4.99 -6.00
N HIS A 27 -13.34 -4.09 -5.02
CA HIS A 27 -13.40 -2.65 -5.24
C HIS A 27 -12.03 -1.98 -5.28
N HIS A 28 -10.92 -2.74 -5.25
CA HIS A 28 -9.57 -2.19 -5.17
C HIS A 28 -9.26 -1.18 -6.27
N GLU A 29 -9.44 -1.55 -7.54
CA GLU A 29 -9.04 -0.71 -8.68
C GLU A 29 -9.81 0.61 -8.70
N GLU A 30 -11.13 0.55 -8.45
CA GLU A 30 -12.01 1.70 -8.41
C GLU A 30 -11.64 2.66 -7.26
N VAL A 31 -11.53 2.12 -6.03
CA VAL A 31 -11.25 2.93 -4.83
C VAL A 31 -9.82 3.48 -4.85
N ALA A 32 -8.86 2.73 -5.40
CA ALA A 32 -7.48 3.19 -5.55
C ALA A 32 -7.39 4.40 -6.48
N ALA A 33 -8.08 4.35 -7.63
CA ALA A 33 -8.10 5.45 -8.58
C ALA A 33 -8.77 6.70 -8.00
N GLU A 34 -9.96 6.56 -7.41
CA GLU A 34 -10.68 7.67 -6.78
C GLU A 34 -9.86 8.32 -5.65
N SER A 35 -9.24 7.50 -4.80
CA SER A 35 -8.44 8.02 -3.68
C SER A 35 -7.16 8.71 -4.16
N ALA A 36 -6.51 8.21 -5.22
CA ALA A 36 -5.35 8.85 -5.80
C ALA A 36 -5.68 10.23 -6.37
N GLU A 37 -6.79 10.35 -7.10
CA GLU A 37 -7.29 11.63 -7.62
C GLU A 37 -7.61 12.61 -6.49
N TRP A 38 -8.26 12.13 -5.42
CA TRP A 38 -8.55 12.96 -4.25
C TRP A 38 -7.26 13.49 -3.58
N ILE A 39 -6.25 12.64 -3.38
CA ILE A 39 -4.97 13.03 -2.75
C ILE A 39 -4.19 14.01 -3.63
N GLU A 40 -4.22 13.84 -4.95
CA GLU A 40 -3.61 14.79 -5.88
C GLU A 40 -4.28 16.17 -5.83
N GLY A 41 -5.58 16.22 -5.51
CA GLY A 41 -6.31 17.47 -5.28
C GLY A 41 -6.07 18.11 -3.92
N LEU A 42 -5.44 17.40 -2.97
CA LEU A 42 -5.03 17.98 -1.69
C LEU A 42 -3.72 18.73 -1.90
N ASP A 43 -3.77 20.06 -1.83
CA ASP A 43 -2.58 20.95 -1.84
C ASP A 43 -1.72 20.83 -0.55
N SER A 44 -1.94 19.75 0.21
CA SER A 44 -1.32 19.46 1.50
C SER A 44 0.05 18.79 1.38
N PHE A 45 0.36 18.22 0.21
CA PHE A 45 1.60 17.46 -0.01
C PHE A 45 2.55 18.20 -0.96
N ASP A 46 3.80 18.36 -0.52
CA ASP A 46 4.90 18.68 -1.44
C ASP A 46 5.05 17.52 -2.46
N GLU A 47 5.39 17.85 -3.70
CA GLU A 47 5.46 16.95 -4.85
C GLU A 47 6.37 15.74 -4.58
N ALA A 48 7.44 15.94 -3.79
CA ALA A 48 8.33 14.88 -3.34
C ALA A 48 7.62 13.86 -2.43
N TYR A 49 6.78 14.32 -1.50
CA TYR A 49 6.01 13.45 -0.60
C TYR A 49 4.92 12.71 -1.36
N LEU A 50 4.22 13.38 -2.28
CA LEU A 50 3.22 12.76 -3.12
C LEU A 50 3.82 11.63 -3.98
N SER A 51 5.04 11.84 -4.52
CA SER A 51 5.78 10.81 -5.25
C SER A 51 6.11 9.59 -4.40
N ILE A 52 6.53 9.79 -3.14
CA ILE A 52 6.80 8.69 -2.20
C ILE A 52 5.50 7.98 -1.83
N PHE A 53 4.44 8.74 -1.58
CA PHE A 53 3.13 8.19 -1.20
C PHE A 53 2.58 7.25 -2.29
N LYS A 54 2.64 7.67 -3.57
CA LYS A 54 2.23 6.85 -4.71
C LYS A 54 3.02 5.53 -4.81
N LYS A 55 4.31 5.51 -4.41
CA LYS A 55 5.13 4.28 -4.44
C LYS A 55 4.75 3.25 -3.39
N CYS A 56 4.23 3.68 -2.24
CA CYS A 56 3.84 2.78 -1.16
C CYS A 56 2.59 1.94 -1.47
N ASN A 57 1.81 2.33 -2.49
CA ASN A 57 0.57 1.67 -2.91
C ASN A 57 -0.30 1.26 -1.71
N PHE A 58 -0.58 2.24 -0.84
CA PHE A 58 -1.40 2.08 0.37
C PHE A 58 -2.78 1.48 0.07
N GLY A 59 -3.21 1.65 -1.16
CA GLY A 59 -4.44 1.09 -1.61
C GLY A 59 -4.48 -0.41 -1.72
N LEU A 60 -3.41 -1.00 -2.23
CA LEU A 60 -3.26 -2.43 -2.26
C LEU A 60 -3.16 -2.99 -0.84
N LEU A 61 -2.49 -2.27 0.08
CA LEU A 61 -2.41 -2.65 1.48
C LEU A 61 -3.80 -2.74 2.12
N GLY A 62 -4.64 -1.71 1.96
CA GLY A 62 -6.01 -1.71 2.48
C GLY A 62 -6.87 -2.83 1.88
N SER A 63 -6.78 -3.04 0.57
CA SER A 63 -7.55 -4.08 -0.12
C SER A 63 -7.12 -5.50 0.23
N LEU A 64 -5.86 -5.73 0.60
CA LEU A 64 -5.35 -7.01 1.09
C LEU A 64 -5.71 -7.24 2.57
N ALA A 65 -5.71 -6.19 3.39
CA ALA A 65 -6.08 -6.28 4.79
C ALA A 65 -7.59 -6.50 4.98
N TYR A 66 -8.41 -5.92 4.09
CA TYR A 66 -9.86 -5.95 4.16
C TYR A 66 -10.52 -6.44 2.85
N PRO A 67 -10.32 -7.71 2.47
CA PRO A 67 -10.78 -8.23 1.19
C PRO A 67 -12.31 -8.27 1.03
N ASN A 68 -13.04 -8.31 2.15
CA ASN A 68 -14.51 -8.40 2.18
C ASN A 68 -15.18 -7.10 2.66
N ALA A 69 -14.42 -6.02 2.85
CA ALA A 69 -14.98 -4.74 3.25
C ALA A 69 -15.81 -4.14 2.12
N SER A 70 -16.83 -3.36 2.48
CA SER A 70 -17.56 -2.57 1.49
C SER A 70 -16.66 -1.49 0.89
N ARG A 71 -17.06 -0.99 -0.27
CA ARG A 71 -16.41 0.13 -0.95
C ARG A 71 -16.22 1.32 -0.02
N GLU A 72 -17.23 1.68 0.77
CA GLU A 72 -17.21 2.84 1.68
C GLU A 72 -16.14 2.67 2.77
N HIS A 73 -16.01 1.46 3.33
CA HIS A 73 -14.99 1.19 4.33
C HIS A 73 -13.56 1.27 3.75
N LEU A 74 -13.38 0.85 2.49
CA LEU A 74 -12.10 1.02 1.82
C LEU A 74 -11.80 2.50 1.57
N VAL A 75 -12.76 3.30 1.09
CA VAL A 75 -12.55 4.74 0.88
C VAL A 75 -12.13 5.43 2.18
N ILE A 76 -12.81 5.11 3.30
CA ILE A 76 -12.46 5.64 4.62
C ILE A 76 -11.00 5.29 4.99
N PHE A 77 -10.58 4.03 4.78
CA PHE A 77 -9.21 3.61 5.07
C PHE A 77 -8.16 4.45 4.32
N TYR A 78 -8.39 4.75 3.04
CA TYR A 78 -7.47 5.57 2.26
C TYR A 78 -7.42 7.03 2.74
N GLN A 79 -8.58 7.60 3.08
CA GLN A 79 -8.66 8.97 3.57
C GLN A 79 -7.89 9.15 4.88
N TYR A 80 -8.01 8.19 5.81
CA TYR A 80 -7.24 8.20 7.06
C TYR A 80 -5.72 8.12 6.84
N LEU A 81 -5.26 7.42 5.81
CA LEU A 81 -3.82 7.31 5.53
C LEU A 81 -3.20 8.56 4.91
N ALA A 82 -4.02 9.46 4.37
CA ALA A 82 -3.57 10.68 3.69
C ALA A 82 -3.81 11.97 4.50
N THR A 83 -4.20 11.86 5.78
CA THR A 83 -4.31 12.98 6.74
C THR A 83 -3.17 12.94 7.75
#